data_AF-A0A5J4QD62-F1
#
_entry.id   AF-A0A5J4QD62-F1
#
_cell.length_a   1.000
_cell.length_b   1.000
_cell.length_c   1.000
_cell.angle_alpha   90.00
_cell.angle_beta   90.00
_cell.angle_gamma   90.00
#
_symmetry.space_group_name_H-M   'P 1'
#
loop_
_entity.id
_entity.type
_entity.pdbx_description
1 polymer ?
#
loop_
_entity_poly.entity_id
_entity_poly.type
_entity_poly.pdbx_seq_one_letter_code
_entity_poly.pdbx_strand_id
1 'polypeptide(L)'
;MHFNVHEVSEYGIPQHRKRFTLIANKVTGKELEPEKKQGKRLTVRDVLGEKNGFQKIEAGHKDNSAFMHTAAGLEEINIKRLKLTEKNGGTRLVYADNLELAPECHQNNKRSFKDTYGRMWWDKPSPTITTKFLVFQTVDLLTPKKIGQFH
;
A
#
# COMPACT_ATOMS: atom_id res chain seq x y z
N MET A 1 -10.95 8.78 -31.68
CA MET A 1 -11.49 8.20 -30.41
C MET A 1 -10.44 7.24 -29.92
N HIS A 2 -10.10 7.29 -28.63
CA HIS A 2 -9.10 6.43 -28.02
C HIS A 2 -9.76 5.54 -26.98
N PHE A 3 -9.44 4.25 -26.98
CA PHE A 3 -9.87 3.31 -25.94
C PHE A 3 -8.77 2.29 -25.66
N ASN A 4 -8.30 2.23 -24.42
CA ASN A 4 -7.24 1.29 -24.02
C ASN A 4 -7.23 1.07 -22.51
N VAL A 5 -6.45 0.08 -22.06
CA VAL A 5 -6.13 -0.16 -20.65
C VAL A 5 -4.76 0.43 -20.34
N HIS A 6 -4.72 1.35 -19.38
CA HIS A 6 -3.50 2.03 -18.96
C HIS A 6 -3.08 1.61 -17.55
N GLU A 7 -1.79 1.31 -17.41
CA GLU A 7 -1.15 1.04 -16.12
C GLU A 7 -0.61 2.35 -15.54
N VAL A 8 -1.20 2.84 -14.45
CA VAL A 8 -0.90 4.18 -13.90
C VAL A 8 0.58 4.37 -13.50
N SER A 9 1.30 3.28 -13.20
CA SER A 9 2.74 3.34 -12.95
C SER A 9 3.60 3.79 -14.14
N GLU A 10 3.05 3.75 -15.35
CA GLU A 10 3.67 4.31 -16.56
C GLU A 10 3.44 5.83 -16.70
N TYR A 11 2.56 6.39 -15.88
CA TYR A 11 2.11 7.79 -15.92
C TYR A 11 2.62 8.58 -14.71
N GLY A 12 3.71 8.10 -14.07
CA GLY A 12 4.35 8.80 -12.96
C GLY A 12 3.67 8.62 -11.60
N ILE A 13 2.76 7.66 -11.46
CA ILE A 13 2.10 7.35 -10.19
C ILE A 13 2.77 6.09 -9.60
N PRO A 14 3.33 6.10 -8.39
CA PRO A 14 3.99 4.93 -7.79
C PRO A 14 2.96 3.91 -7.25
N GLN A 15 2.09 3.42 -8.13
CA GLN A 15 1.06 2.42 -7.85
C GLN A 15 0.86 1.50 -9.06
N HIS A 16 0.74 0.20 -8.83
CA HIS A 16 0.23 -0.75 -9.81
C HIS A 16 -1.30 -0.71 -9.83
N ARG A 17 -1.86 -0.17 -10.91
CA ARG A 17 -3.32 -0.10 -11.12
C ARG A 17 -3.61 0.09 -12.60
N LYS A 18 -4.31 -0.88 -13.19
CA LYS A 18 -4.82 -0.79 -14.56
C LYS A 18 -6.19 -0.14 -14.59
N ARG A 19 -6.40 0.82 -15.48
CA ARG A 19 -7.68 1.48 -15.72
C ARG A 19 -7.99 1.51 -17.21
N PHE A 20 -9.21 1.12 -17.55
CA PHE A 20 -9.74 1.35 -18.87
C PHE A 20 -10.08 2.84 -19.02
N THR A 21 -9.66 3.44 -20.13
CA THR A 21 -9.97 4.84 -20.45
C THR A 21 -10.58 4.92 -21.83
N LEU A 22 -11.62 5.73 -21.96
CA LEU A 22 -12.24 6.10 -23.22
C LEU A 22 -12.14 7.61 -23.39
N ILE A 23 -11.46 8.07 -24.44
CA ILE A 23 -11.28 9.49 -24.75
C ILE A 23 -11.91 9.76 -26.13
N ALA A 24 -12.93 10.61 -26.14
CA ALA A 24 -13.61 11.01 -27.37
C ALA A 24 -13.49 12.53 -27.54
N ASN A 25 -13.09 12.95 -28.75
CA ASN A 25 -12.99 14.35 -29.14
C ASN A 25 -13.97 14.62 -30.29
N LYS A 26 -14.70 15.73 -30.22
CA LYS A 26 -15.64 16.19 -31.26
C LYS A 26 -15.05 17.27 -32.19
N VAL A 27 -13.95 17.91 -31.79
CA VAL A 27 -13.40 19.12 -32.43
C VAL A 27 -12.38 18.78 -33.50
N THR A 28 -11.56 17.75 -33.26
CA THR A 28 -10.52 17.33 -34.21
C THR A 28 -10.65 15.85 -34.52
N GLY A 29 -10.29 15.44 -35.75
CA GLY A 29 -10.17 14.02 -36.12
C GLY A 29 -8.96 13.31 -35.49
N LYS A 30 -8.13 14.02 -34.72
CA LYS A 30 -6.96 13.44 -34.05
C LYS A 30 -7.36 12.63 -32.83
N GLU A 31 -6.72 11.49 -32.66
CA GLU A 31 -6.81 10.70 -31.45
C GLU A 31 -6.04 11.38 -30.31
N LEU A 32 -6.62 11.35 -29.10
CA LEU A 32 -6.01 11.86 -27.88
C LEU A 32 -5.76 10.68 -26.95
N GLU A 33 -4.52 10.47 -26.55
CA GLU A 33 -4.11 9.40 -25.64
C GLU A 33 -3.35 9.96 -24.43
N PRO A 34 -3.37 9.28 -23.27
CA PRO A 34 -2.57 9.68 -22.13
C PRO A 34 -1.06 9.55 -22.42
N GLU A 35 -0.29 10.59 -22.06
CA GLU A 35 1.16 10.59 -22.25
C GLU A 35 1.90 9.87 -21.13
N LYS A 36 2.72 8.88 -21.49
CA LYS A 36 3.55 8.17 -20.51
C LYS A 36 4.66 9.07 -19.99
N LYS A 37 4.98 8.91 -18.70
CA LYS A 37 6.13 9.59 -18.10
C LYS A 37 7.42 8.98 -18.65
N GLN A 38 8.31 9.83 -19.16
CA GLN A 38 9.65 9.40 -19.57
C GLN A 38 10.56 9.13 -18.36
N GLY A 39 11.51 8.21 -18.54
CA GLY A 39 12.50 7.87 -17.51
C GLY A 39 12.04 6.76 -16.55
N LYS A 40 12.62 6.76 -15.35
CA LYS A 40 12.42 5.69 -14.36
C LYS A 40 11.00 5.77 -13.76
N ARG A 41 10.36 4.61 -13.61
CA ARG A 41 9.11 4.47 -12.85
C ARG A 41 9.32 4.87 -11.39
N LEU A 42 8.40 5.67 -10.85
CA LEU A 42 8.44 6.05 -9.45
C LEU A 42 8.12 4.84 -8.56
N THR A 43 8.79 4.80 -7.43
CA THR A 43 8.66 3.80 -6.38
C THR A 43 8.04 4.41 -5.14
N VAL A 44 7.65 3.56 -4.19
CA VAL A 44 7.17 4.04 -2.90
C VAL A 44 8.23 4.88 -2.18
N ARG A 45 9.53 4.57 -2.30
CA ARG A 45 10.62 5.36 -1.71
C ARG A 45 10.73 6.78 -2.30
N ASP A 46 10.22 7.01 -3.50
CA ASP A 46 10.33 8.32 -4.15
C ASP A 46 9.31 9.31 -3.58
N VAL A 47 8.14 8.84 -3.13
CA VAL A 47 7.06 9.68 -2.60
C VAL A 47 6.81 9.48 -1.09
N LEU A 48 7.05 8.27 -0.61
CA LEU A 48 7.09 7.77 0.77
C LEU A 48 8.30 8.29 1.56
N GLY A 49 8.16 8.57 2.85
CA GLY A 49 9.29 8.62 3.78
C GLY A 49 9.46 9.94 4.53
N GLU A 50 10.28 9.90 5.57
CA GLU A 50 10.61 11.08 6.39
C GLU A 50 11.22 12.21 5.54
N LYS A 51 12.05 11.85 4.55
CA LYS A 51 12.61 12.79 3.56
C LYS A 51 11.56 13.53 2.72
N ASN A 52 10.35 12.97 2.62
CA ASN A 52 9.22 13.49 1.85
C ASN A 52 8.14 14.08 2.77
N GLY A 53 8.45 14.35 4.04
CA GLY A 53 7.52 14.93 5.02
C GLY A 53 6.65 13.91 5.76
N PHE A 54 6.74 12.62 5.44
CA PHE A 54 5.97 11.58 6.12
C PHE A 54 6.74 11.03 7.31
N GLN A 55 6.54 11.64 8.48
CA GLN A 55 7.13 11.17 9.73
C GLN A 55 6.60 9.77 10.11
N LYS A 56 7.39 9.02 10.88
CA LYS A 56 6.91 7.77 11.47
C LYS A 56 5.80 8.08 12.48
N ILE A 57 4.67 7.40 12.34
CA ILE A 57 3.50 7.57 13.20
C ILE A 57 3.10 6.22 13.80
N GLU A 58 2.39 6.26 14.92
CA GLU A 58 1.84 5.06 15.55
C GLU A 58 0.48 4.69 14.94
N ALA A 59 0.08 3.41 15.09
CA ALA A 59 -1.28 2.99 14.77
C ALA A 59 -2.31 3.80 15.57
N GLY A 60 -3.31 4.35 14.87
CA GLY A 60 -4.33 5.22 15.45
C GLY A 60 -3.95 6.69 15.56
N HIS A 61 -2.77 7.09 15.08
CA HIS A 61 -2.37 8.50 15.04
C HIS A 61 -3.33 9.32 14.18
N LYS A 62 -3.78 10.46 14.71
CA LYS A 62 -4.61 11.44 14.02
C LYS A 62 -3.84 12.75 13.85
N ASP A 63 -3.67 13.15 12.61
CA ASP A 63 -3.10 14.43 12.23
C ASP A 63 -4.24 15.41 11.94
N ASN A 64 -4.29 16.50 12.72
CA ASN A 64 -5.30 17.56 12.58
C ASN A 64 -4.79 18.75 11.73
N SER A 65 -3.57 18.65 11.18
CA SER A 65 -3.06 19.64 10.24
C SER A 65 -3.63 19.44 8.84
N ALA A 66 -3.40 20.40 7.94
CA ALA A 66 -3.77 20.28 6.54
C ALA A 66 -3.02 19.14 5.80
N PHE A 67 -1.95 18.59 6.39
CA PHE A 67 -1.19 17.47 5.81
C PHE A 67 -1.93 16.13 5.91
N MET A 68 -2.83 15.98 6.89
CA MET A 68 -3.71 14.81 7.07
C MET A 68 -2.99 13.45 7.13
N HIS A 69 -1.80 13.39 7.71
CA HIS A 69 -1.03 12.14 7.89
C HIS A 69 -1.58 11.28 9.03
N THR A 70 -2.79 10.76 8.84
CA THR A 70 -3.54 9.95 9.82
C THR A 70 -3.43 8.46 9.50
N ALA A 71 -3.31 7.63 10.54
CA ALA A 71 -3.34 6.17 10.42
C ALA A 71 -4.50 5.57 11.22
N ALA A 72 -5.15 4.55 10.65
CA ALA A 72 -6.15 3.77 11.36
C ALA A 72 -5.55 3.09 12.60
N GLY A 73 -6.37 2.91 13.64
CA GLY A 73 -6.03 2.05 14.78
C GLY A 73 -5.90 0.60 14.31
N LEU A 74 -4.99 -0.15 14.94
CA LEU A 74 -4.83 -1.58 14.70
C LEU A 74 -5.17 -2.35 15.97
N GLU A 75 -5.97 -3.40 15.81
CA GLU A 75 -6.20 -4.41 16.85
C GLU A 75 -4.89 -5.07 17.30
N GLU A 76 -4.85 -5.57 18.53
CA GLU A 76 -3.65 -6.17 19.12
C GLU A 76 -3.11 -7.33 18.30
N ILE A 77 -3.98 -8.16 17.73
CA ILE A 77 -3.60 -9.28 16.86
C ILE A 77 -2.90 -8.77 15.58
N ASN A 78 -3.36 -7.65 15.02
CA ASN A 78 -2.74 -7.04 13.85
C ASN A 78 -1.41 -6.38 14.19
N ILE A 79 -1.27 -5.83 15.40
CA ILE A 79 0.01 -5.36 15.94
C ILE A 79 1.02 -6.51 16.06
N LYS A 80 0.60 -7.67 16.60
CA LYS A 80 1.43 -8.88 16.70
C LYS A 80 1.89 -9.37 15.31
N ARG A 81 0.95 -9.48 14.37
CA ARG A 81 1.24 -9.83 12.96
C ARG A 81 2.24 -8.85 12.33
N LEU A 82 2.01 -7.55 12.46
CA LEU A 82 2.84 -6.50 11.87
C LEU A 82 4.28 -6.52 12.41
N LYS A 83 4.50 -6.92 13.67
CA LYS A 83 5.83 -7.08 14.27
C LYS A 83 6.60 -8.26 13.69
N LEU A 84 5.92 -9.33 13.28
CA LEU A 84 6.53 -10.51 12.66
C LEU A 84 6.76 -10.34 11.16
N THR A 85 5.91 -9.58 10.48
CA THR A 85 6.05 -9.33 9.03
C THR A 85 7.31 -8.55 8.72
N GLU A 86 8.20 -9.16 7.93
CA GLU A 86 9.47 -8.58 7.49
C GLU A 86 9.30 -7.23 6.79
N LYS A 87 10.21 -6.30 7.07
CA LYS A 87 10.25 -4.99 6.42
C LYS A 87 10.54 -5.12 4.92
N ASN A 88 10.14 -4.11 4.15
CA ASN A 88 10.44 -4.01 2.72
C ASN A 88 9.95 -5.22 1.89
N GLY A 89 8.65 -5.54 1.96
CA GLY A 89 8.05 -6.59 1.13
C GLY A 89 7.64 -7.87 1.85
N GLY A 90 7.68 -7.91 3.18
CA GLY A 90 7.26 -9.08 3.95
C GLY A 90 5.78 -9.41 3.78
N THR A 91 5.46 -10.67 4.00
CA THR A 91 4.12 -11.22 3.79
C THR A 91 3.63 -11.94 5.03
N ARG A 92 2.32 -12.24 5.09
CA ARG A 92 1.72 -13.06 6.16
C ARG A 92 2.30 -14.47 6.30
N LEU A 93 3.10 -14.92 5.32
CA LEU A 93 3.63 -16.29 5.29
C LEU A 93 4.50 -16.60 6.51
N VAL A 94 5.10 -15.59 7.13
CA VAL A 94 5.91 -15.73 8.35
C VAL A 94 5.14 -16.32 9.54
N TYR A 95 3.81 -16.16 9.58
CA TYR A 95 2.95 -16.71 10.64
C TYR A 95 1.82 -17.59 10.08
N ALA A 96 1.92 -18.08 8.83
CA ALA A 96 0.86 -18.86 8.20
C ALA A 96 0.56 -20.20 8.90
N ASP A 97 1.56 -20.75 9.60
CA ASP A 97 1.44 -22.01 10.36
C ASP A 97 1.11 -21.76 11.85
N ASN A 98 1.02 -20.49 12.28
CA ASN A 98 0.64 -20.14 13.64
C ASN A 98 -0.88 -19.98 13.72
N LEU A 99 -1.57 -20.92 14.36
CA LEU A 99 -3.04 -20.96 14.44
C LEU A 99 -3.65 -19.78 15.20
N GLU A 100 -2.90 -19.15 16.12
CA GLU A 100 -3.36 -17.98 16.87
C GLU A 100 -3.29 -16.70 16.02
N LEU A 101 -2.33 -16.62 15.11
CA LEU A 101 -2.06 -15.42 14.32
C LEU A 101 -2.64 -15.51 12.91
N ALA A 102 -2.68 -16.69 12.28
CA ALA A 102 -3.27 -16.86 10.97
C ALA A 102 -4.80 -16.80 11.07
N PRO A 103 -5.48 -15.94 10.27
CA PRO A 103 -6.93 -16.02 10.13
C PRO A 103 -7.35 -17.43 9.69
N GLU A 104 -8.46 -17.94 10.21
CA GLU A 104 -8.93 -19.32 9.95
C GLU A 104 -8.97 -19.67 8.46
N CYS A 105 -9.49 -18.77 7.63
CA CYS A 105 -9.55 -18.92 6.16
C CYS A 105 -8.18 -18.93 5.44
N HIS A 106 -7.10 -18.68 6.17
CA HIS A 106 -5.74 -18.58 5.67
C HIS A 106 -4.74 -19.49 6.40
N GLN A 107 -5.19 -20.21 7.44
CA GLN A 107 -4.38 -21.21 8.16
C GLN A 107 -3.88 -22.28 7.21
N ASN A 108 -2.59 -22.59 7.28
CA ASN A 108 -1.92 -23.60 6.43
C ASN A 108 -2.03 -23.35 4.91
N ASN A 109 -2.60 -22.22 4.47
CA ASN A 109 -2.69 -21.84 3.07
C ASN A 109 -1.59 -20.84 2.74
N LYS A 110 -0.56 -21.30 2.04
CA LYS A 110 0.57 -20.46 1.58
C LYS A 110 0.46 -20.03 0.12
N ARG A 111 -0.60 -20.43 -0.60
CA ARG A 111 -0.72 -20.23 -2.05
C ARG A 111 -1.50 -18.96 -2.41
N SER A 112 -2.56 -18.65 -1.68
CA SER A 112 -3.47 -17.53 -1.99
C SER A 112 -3.27 -16.32 -1.08
N PHE A 113 -3.67 -15.11 -1.51
CA PHE A 113 -3.72 -13.90 -0.66
C PHE A 113 -2.39 -13.58 0.05
N LYS A 114 -1.28 -13.65 -0.70
CA LYS A 114 0.08 -13.40 -0.16
C LYS A 114 0.33 -11.92 0.15
N ASP A 115 -0.42 -11.05 -0.50
CA ASP A 115 -0.40 -9.60 -0.38
C ASP A 115 -1.25 -9.06 0.78
N THR A 116 -2.16 -9.87 1.33
CA THR A 116 -2.91 -9.54 2.54
C THR A 116 -1.99 -9.58 3.77
N TYR A 117 -2.11 -8.58 4.65
CA TYR A 117 -1.27 -8.42 5.84
C TYR A 117 0.24 -8.36 5.53
N GLY A 118 0.59 -7.73 4.40
CA GLY A 118 1.96 -7.56 3.94
C GLY A 118 2.52 -6.15 4.23
N ARG A 119 3.83 -6.03 4.11
CA ARG A 119 4.53 -4.73 4.03
C ARG A 119 4.85 -4.42 2.58
N MET A 120 4.70 -3.17 2.18
CA MET A 120 5.07 -2.71 0.85
C MET A 120 6.59 -2.76 0.66
N TRP A 121 7.01 -3.00 -0.57
CA TRP A 121 8.39 -2.79 -1.00
C TRP A 121 8.63 -1.30 -1.17
N TRP A 122 9.77 -0.80 -0.66
CA TRP A 122 10.19 0.58 -0.87
C TRP A 122 10.57 0.85 -2.32
N ASP A 123 11.26 -0.11 -2.95
CA ASP A 123 11.86 0.04 -4.28
C ASP A 123 10.94 -0.45 -5.42
N LYS A 124 9.63 -0.57 -5.16
CA LYS A 124 8.60 -0.89 -6.16
C LYS A 124 7.42 0.08 -6.03
N PRO A 125 6.57 0.21 -7.07
CA PRO A 125 5.27 0.87 -6.93
C PRO A 125 4.40 0.16 -5.88
N SER A 126 3.51 0.91 -5.23
CA SER A 126 2.53 0.36 -4.28
C SER A 126 1.54 -0.59 -4.97
N PRO A 127 0.92 -1.54 -4.25
CA PRO A 127 -0.26 -2.23 -4.75
C PRO A 127 -1.44 -1.25 -4.92
N THR A 128 -2.54 -1.72 -5.48
CA THR A 128 -3.75 -0.89 -5.63
C THR A 128 -4.26 -0.43 -4.27
N ILE A 129 -4.31 0.88 -4.05
CA ILE A 129 -4.91 1.49 -2.85
C ILE A 129 -6.42 1.26 -2.92
N THR A 130 -6.95 0.64 -1.87
CA THR A 130 -8.39 0.41 -1.69
C THR A 130 -8.92 1.27 -0.54
N THR A 131 -10.24 1.44 -0.46
CA THR A 131 -10.89 2.28 0.56
C THR A 131 -11.06 1.59 1.92
N LYS A 132 -10.72 0.29 2.03
CA LYS A 132 -10.88 -0.49 3.26
C LYS A 132 -9.54 -0.66 3.98
N PHE A 133 -9.44 -0.09 5.17
CA PHE A 133 -8.27 -0.23 6.06
C PHE A 133 -8.45 -1.36 7.10
N LEU A 134 -9.12 -2.46 6.73
CA LEU A 134 -9.43 -3.57 7.63
C LEU A 134 -8.23 -4.50 7.88
N VAL A 135 -7.27 -4.51 6.94
CA VAL A 135 -6.02 -5.26 7.01
C VAL A 135 -4.86 -4.30 6.79
N PHE A 136 -3.70 -4.54 7.41
CA PHE A 136 -2.55 -3.67 7.16
C PHE A 136 -1.90 -4.01 5.82
N GLN A 137 -1.70 -2.97 5.02
CA GLN A 137 -0.80 -2.96 3.87
C GLN A 137 -0.04 -1.63 3.96
N THR A 138 1.13 -1.67 4.57
CA THR A 138 1.82 -0.45 5.00
C THR A 138 3.30 -0.49 4.62
N VAL A 139 3.90 0.69 4.56
CA VAL A 139 5.35 0.86 4.60
C VAL A 139 5.83 0.96 6.03
N ASP A 140 7.15 0.95 6.25
CA ASP A 140 7.77 1.05 7.57
C ASP A 140 7.61 2.43 8.27
N LEU A 141 6.63 3.22 7.85
CA LEU A 141 6.21 4.47 8.49
C LEU A 141 5.17 4.25 9.59
N LEU A 142 4.44 3.14 9.53
CA LEU A 142 3.55 2.75 10.60
C LEU A 142 4.33 1.95 11.65
N THR A 143 4.55 2.56 12.79
CA THR A 143 5.18 1.91 13.95
C THR A 143 4.10 1.24 14.80
N PRO A 144 4.35 0.02 15.30
CA PRO A 144 3.48 -0.57 16.31
C PRO A 144 3.51 0.33 17.54
N LYS A 145 2.34 0.72 18.06
CA LYS A 145 2.25 1.44 19.32
C LYS A 145 3.03 0.66 20.38
N LYS A 146 3.95 1.33 21.11
CA LYS A 146 4.63 0.68 22.23
C LYS A 146 3.55 0.31 23.24
N ILE A 147 3.29 -1.00 23.40
CA ILE A 147 2.48 -1.49 24.49
C ILE A 147 3.28 -1.12 25.74
N GLY A 148 2.77 -0.16 26.50
CA GLY A 148 3.34 0.18 27.80
C GLY A 148 3.46 -1.10 28.60
N GLN A 149 4.65 -1.36 29.13
CA GLN A 149 4.81 -2.25 30.26
C GLN A 149 3.92 -1.69 31.36
N PHE A 150 2.77 -2.32 31.59
CA PHE A 150 2.10 -2.21 32.86
C PHE A 150 2.99 -2.94 33.87
N HIS A 151 3.68 -2.17 34.71
CA HIS A 151 4.15 -2.64 36.02
C HIS A 151 3.03 -2.42 37.03
#